data_AF-A0AAD7BVX2-F1
#
_entry.id   AF-A0AAD7BVX2-F1
#
_cell.length_a   1.000
_cell.length_b   1.000
_cell.length_c   1.000
_cell.angle_alpha   90.00
_cell.angle_beta   90.00
_cell.angle_gamma   90.00
#
_symmetry.space_group_name_H-M   'P 1'
#
loop_
_entity.id
_entity.type
_entity.pdbx_description
1 polymer ?
#
loop_
_entity_poly.entity_id
_entity_poly.type
_entity_poly.pdbx_seq_one_letter_code
_entity_poly.pdbx_strand_id
1 'polypeptide(L)'
;MLTSSTSTLSGIIYSDQELSTFPSKWVLLSRVFKTRTLPSPSVSLLLPQSPSPHSLQFDQDLVNTLADNAAQPTPSPERQNTLDAQIRARIQAELEHLRQEEEHVRDQIHQALEKENLDRERAMTGDAESVKTSAALLEDLHHVRTKVDRYHARRDLSEYPGLREDSDALVACYKNNATTPLDCWQQVEKFKASVSQIEHVRRCVVYLLPILTCPKQHIIKALQ
;
A
#
# COMPACT_ATOMS: atom_id res chain seq x y z
N MET A 1 -43.79 37.92 33.58
CA MET A 1 -43.17 38.21 32.27
C MET A 1 -42.69 36.86 31.73
N LEU A 2 -43.46 36.15 30.87
CA LEU A 2 -43.56 36.35 29.41
C LEU A 2 -42.14 36.48 28.81
N THR A 3 -41.60 35.60 27.96
CA THR A 3 -42.13 34.85 26.80
C THR A 3 -41.13 33.72 26.44
N SER A 4 -41.55 32.50 26.10
CA SER A 4 -41.74 31.95 24.73
C SER A 4 -40.63 32.24 23.71
N SER A 5 -40.12 31.20 23.05
CA SER A 5 -39.98 31.02 21.57
C SER A 5 -38.98 29.87 21.27
N THR A 6 -39.41 28.68 20.84
CA THR A 6 -39.77 28.24 19.46
C THR A 6 -38.62 28.24 18.44
N SER A 7 -38.44 27.06 17.86
CA SER A 7 -37.55 26.63 16.78
C SER A 7 -37.65 27.46 15.49
N THR A 8 -36.55 27.52 14.73
CA THR A 8 -36.62 27.72 13.26
C THR A 8 -35.46 27.06 12.52
N LEU A 9 -35.83 26.24 11.53
CA LEU A 9 -35.00 25.66 10.46
C LEU A 9 -34.46 26.71 9.48
N SER A 10 -33.23 26.51 9.00
CA SER A 10 -32.72 26.82 7.65
C SER A 10 -31.34 26.14 7.56
N GLY A 11 -30.96 25.33 6.56
CA GLY A 11 -31.36 25.30 5.16
C GLY A 11 -30.22 25.85 4.31
N ILE A 12 -29.19 25.05 4.03
CA ILE A 12 -28.20 25.26 2.95
C ILE A 12 -27.83 23.86 2.45
N ILE A 13 -28.49 23.37 1.40
CA ILE A 13 -28.08 23.39 -0.02
C ILE A 13 -26.86 22.50 -0.30
N TYR A 14 -27.15 21.48 -1.08
CA TYR A 14 -26.27 20.50 -1.71
C TYR A 14 -25.24 21.17 -2.63
N SER A 15 -24.02 20.64 -2.69
CA SER A 15 -23.14 20.77 -3.85
C SER A 15 -22.50 19.42 -4.12
N ASP A 16 -23.16 18.67 -5.00
CA ASP A 16 -22.55 17.64 -5.82
C ASP A 16 -21.39 18.26 -6.59
N GLN A 17 -20.17 17.77 -6.37
CA GLN A 17 -19.21 17.73 -7.45
C GLN A 17 -18.23 16.58 -7.24
N GLU A 18 -17.98 15.87 -8.34
CA GLU A 18 -17.00 14.79 -8.52
C GLU A 18 -17.49 13.35 -8.28
N LEU A 19 -18.63 12.99 -8.88
CA LEU A 19 -18.72 11.70 -9.58
C LEU A 19 -18.00 11.81 -10.93
N SER A 20 -16.73 11.42 -11.00
CA SER A 20 -16.21 10.81 -12.23
C SER A 20 -14.92 10.06 -11.95
N THR A 21 -14.77 8.91 -12.62
CA THR A 21 -13.57 8.05 -12.62
C THR A 21 -13.58 6.91 -11.59
N PHE A 22 -14.59 6.04 -11.68
CA PHE A 22 -14.44 4.65 -11.24
C PHE A 22 -14.05 3.76 -12.44
N PRO A 23 -13.04 2.89 -12.31
CA PRO A 23 -12.56 2.03 -13.38
C PRO A 23 -13.63 0.98 -13.78
N SER A 24 -13.78 0.84 -15.09
CA SER A 24 -14.79 0.07 -15.85
C SER A 24 -14.84 -1.45 -15.62
N LYS A 25 -14.16 -1.96 -14.59
CA LYS A 25 -14.16 -3.39 -14.22
C LYS A 25 -15.18 -3.78 -13.14
N TRP A 26 -15.82 -2.80 -12.48
CA TRP A 26 -16.92 -3.06 -11.54
C TRP A 26 -18.29 -3.26 -12.20
N VAL A 27 -18.41 -3.05 -13.52
CA VAL A 27 -19.66 -3.21 -14.28
C VAL A 27 -20.12 -4.68 -14.37
N LEU A 28 -19.26 -5.65 -14.06
CA LEU A 28 -19.58 -7.08 -14.18
C LEU A 28 -19.84 -7.82 -12.86
N LEU A 29 -19.84 -7.11 -11.71
CA LEU A 29 -20.32 -7.67 -10.43
C LEU A 29 -21.60 -6.99 -9.91
N SER A 30 -22.23 -6.11 -10.71
CA SER A 30 -23.56 -5.55 -10.40
C SER A 30 -24.73 -6.42 -10.90
N ARG A 31 -24.46 -7.63 -11.42
CA ARG A 31 -25.50 -8.56 -11.96
C ARG A 31 -25.92 -9.69 -11.02
N VAL A 32 -25.72 -9.55 -9.70
CA VAL A 32 -26.35 -10.42 -8.69
C VAL A 32 -27.46 -9.71 -7.92
N PHE A 33 -27.52 -8.37 -7.92
CA PHE A 33 -28.63 -7.60 -7.34
C PHE A 33 -29.60 -7.11 -8.41
N LYS A 34 -30.07 -8.02 -9.28
CA LYS A 34 -31.26 -7.77 -10.10
C LYS A 34 -32.46 -8.00 -9.20
N THR A 35 -33.08 -6.90 -8.80
CA THR A 35 -34.42 -6.78 -8.22
C THR A 35 -35.34 -7.94 -8.62
N ARG A 36 -35.52 -8.90 -7.72
CA ARG A 36 -36.69 -9.76 -7.75
C ARG A 36 -37.82 -8.93 -7.15
N THR A 37 -38.51 -8.20 -8.01
CA THR A 37 -39.87 -7.71 -7.73
C THR A 37 -40.70 -8.95 -7.42
N LEU A 38 -40.85 -9.25 -6.13
CA LEU A 38 -41.91 -10.12 -5.66
C LEU A 38 -43.23 -9.45 -6.01
N PRO A 39 -44.18 -10.17 -6.64
CA PRO A 39 -45.50 -9.62 -6.88
C PRO A 39 -46.09 -9.25 -5.53
N SER A 40 -46.66 -8.05 -5.46
CA SER A 40 -47.54 -7.64 -4.38
C SER A 40 -48.49 -8.80 -4.07
N PRO A 41 -48.48 -9.37 -2.85
CA PRO A 41 -49.66 -10.06 -2.41
C PRO A 41 -50.69 -8.94 -2.22
N SER A 42 -51.60 -8.81 -3.18
CA SER A 42 -52.92 -8.28 -2.86
C SER A 42 -53.41 -9.10 -1.67
N VAL A 43 -53.27 -8.55 -0.47
CA VAL A 43 -53.97 -9.07 0.70
C VAL A 43 -55.43 -8.73 0.45
N SER A 44 -56.08 -9.57 -0.35
CA SER A 44 -57.51 -9.76 -0.24
C SER A 44 -57.74 -10.10 1.22
N LEU A 45 -58.44 -9.23 1.94
CA LEU A 45 -59.03 -9.52 3.23
C LEU A 45 -59.98 -10.70 3.05
N LEU A 46 -59.45 -11.93 3.02
CA LEU A 46 -60.23 -13.09 3.39
C LEU A 46 -60.38 -13.01 4.89
N LEU A 47 -61.56 -12.51 5.28
CA LEU A 47 -62.16 -12.81 6.56
C LEU A 47 -61.98 -14.32 6.83
N PRO A 48 -61.40 -14.73 7.97
CA PRO A 48 -61.45 -16.13 8.36
C PRO A 48 -62.92 -16.52 8.53
N GLN A 49 -63.46 -17.29 7.59
CA GLN A 49 -64.70 -18.01 7.83
C GLN A 49 -64.37 -19.13 8.81
N SER A 50 -64.60 -18.83 10.08
CA SER A 50 -64.66 -19.80 11.17
C SER A 50 -65.65 -20.92 10.81
N PRO A 51 -65.22 -22.20 10.81
CA PRO A 51 -66.12 -23.28 11.09
C PRO A 51 -66.18 -23.50 12.61
N SER A 52 -67.31 -23.10 13.18
CA SER A 52 -67.83 -23.41 14.53
C SER A 52 -67.35 -22.56 15.73
N PRO A 53 -68.24 -22.32 16.71
CA PRO A 53 -68.18 -21.19 17.62
C PRO A 53 -67.49 -21.58 18.92
N HIS A 54 -66.17 -21.51 18.91
CA HIS A 54 -65.43 -21.33 20.16
C HIS A 54 -65.02 -19.87 20.16
N SER A 55 -65.88 -19.02 20.72
CA SER A 55 -65.47 -17.67 21.08
C SER A 55 -64.23 -17.84 21.97
N LEU A 56 -63.06 -17.42 21.49
CA LEU A 56 -61.92 -17.15 22.36
C LEU A 56 -62.36 -15.96 23.23
N GLN A 57 -63.14 -16.26 24.27
CA GLN A 57 -63.44 -15.33 25.34
C GLN A 57 -62.11 -15.14 26.03
N PHE A 58 -61.41 -14.07 25.65
CA PHE A 58 -60.40 -13.53 26.52
C PHE A 58 -61.11 -13.21 27.83
N ASP A 59 -60.58 -13.72 28.94
CA ASP A 59 -61.13 -13.40 30.24
C ASP A 59 -61.24 -11.88 30.33
N GLN A 60 -62.45 -11.39 30.62
CA GLN A 60 -62.70 -9.95 30.69
C GLN A 60 -61.75 -9.28 31.69
N ASP A 61 -61.29 -10.03 32.69
CA ASP A 61 -60.27 -9.64 33.66
C ASP A 61 -58.89 -9.44 33.03
N LEU A 62 -58.47 -10.29 32.09
CA LEU A 62 -57.22 -10.11 31.35
C LEU A 62 -57.29 -8.87 30.44
N VAL A 63 -58.43 -8.67 29.77
CA VAL A 63 -58.65 -7.50 28.91
C VAL A 63 -58.67 -6.21 29.74
N ASN A 64 -59.35 -6.21 30.88
CA ASN A 64 -59.40 -5.07 31.79
C ASN A 64 -58.03 -4.79 32.40
N THR A 65 -57.29 -5.81 32.86
CA THR A 65 -55.94 -5.61 33.37
C THR A 65 -54.98 -5.09 32.29
N LEU A 66 -55.06 -5.56 31.05
CA LEU A 66 -54.28 -5.02 29.92
C LEU A 66 -54.67 -3.57 29.62
N ALA A 67 -55.97 -3.21 29.69
CA ALA A 67 -56.46 -1.84 29.49
C ALA A 67 -56.04 -0.89 30.63
N ASP A 68 -56.14 -1.33 31.87
CA ASP A 68 -55.69 -0.59 33.06
C ASP A 68 -54.16 -0.40 33.05
N ASN A 69 -53.44 -1.42 32.61
CA ASN A 69 -51.99 -1.35 32.42
C ASN A 69 -51.58 -0.44 31.25
N ALA A 70 -52.39 -0.37 30.18
CA ALA A 70 -52.16 0.54 29.05
C ALA A 70 -52.49 2.00 29.39
N ALA A 71 -53.41 2.22 30.35
CA ALA A 71 -53.74 3.54 30.87
C ALA A 71 -52.66 4.10 31.83
N GLN A 72 -51.78 3.26 32.37
CA GLN A 72 -50.66 3.67 33.21
C GLN A 72 -49.46 4.11 32.34
N PRO A 73 -48.91 5.33 32.52
CA PRO A 73 -47.80 5.83 31.71
C PRO A 73 -46.45 5.16 32.00
N THR A 74 -46.33 4.43 33.11
CA THR A 74 -45.10 3.73 33.52
C THR A 74 -45.39 2.29 33.93
N PRO A 75 -44.61 1.30 33.45
CA PRO A 75 -44.78 -0.10 33.84
C PRO A 75 -44.47 -0.28 35.34
N SER A 76 -45.07 -1.32 35.94
CA SER A 76 -44.75 -1.71 37.31
C SER A 76 -43.26 -2.10 37.42
N PRO A 77 -42.61 -1.90 38.58
CA PRO A 77 -41.18 -2.15 38.75
C PRO A 77 -40.77 -3.59 38.43
N GLU A 78 -41.63 -4.57 38.75
CA GLU A 78 -41.42 -5.98 38.41
C GLU A 78 -41.40 -6.22 36.90
N ARG A 79 -42.30 -5.58 36.14
CA ARG A 79 -42.31 -5.66 34.68
C ARG A 79 -41.15 -4.90 34.04
N GLN A 80 -40.72 -3.79 34.62
CA GLN A 80 -39.53 -3.09 34.15
C GLN A 80 -38.29 -4.00 34.28
N ASN A 81 -38.16 -4.73 35.39
CA ASN A 81 -37.06 -5.67 35.59
C ASN A 81 -37.08 -6.84 34.58
N THR A 82 -38.26 -7.39 34.25
CA THR A 82 -38.36 -8.46 33.25
C THR A 82 -38.05 -7.96 31.84
N LEU A 83 -38.52 -6.77 31.48
CA LEU A 83 -38.19 -6.11 30.22
C LEU A 83 -36.69 -5.83 30.12
N ASP A 84 -36.09 -5.24 31.15
CA ASP A 84 -34.66 -4.96 31.20
C ASP A 84 -33.82 -6.25 31.10
N ALA A 85 -34.26 -7.34 31.73
CA ALA A 85 -33.60 -8.63 31.62
C ALA A 85 -33.65 -9.18 30.19
N GLN A 86 -34.80 -9.08 29.52
CA GLN A 86 -34.96 -9.48 28.12
C GLN A 86 -34.12 -8.60 27.18
N ILE A 87 -34.09 -7.29 27.42
CA ILE A 87 -33.28 -6.34 26.65
C ILE A 87 -31.79 -6.68 26.80
N ARG A 88 -31.30 -6.89 28.03
CA ARG A 88 -29.90 -7.28 28.28
C ARG A 88 -29.57 -8.61 27.61
N ALA A 89 -30.44 -9.61 27.70
CA ALA A 89 -30.24 -10.90 27.05
C ALA A 89 -30.13 -10.77 25.53
N ARG A 90 -31.00 -9.96 24.91
CA ARG A 90 -30.95 -9.71 23.47
C ARG A 90 -29.69 -8.95 23.07
N ILE A 91 -29.32 -7.91 23.81
CA ILE A 91 -28.08 -7.16 23.56
C ILE A 91 -26.86 -8.08 23.65
N GLN A 92 -26.81 -8.98 24.63
CA GLN A 92 -25.70 -9.93 24.78
C GLN A 92 -25.64 -10.92 23.61
N ALA A 93 -26.79 -11.45 23.18
CA ALA A 93 -26.84 -12.35 22.02
C ALA A 93 -26.40 -11.65 20.73
N GLU A 94 -26.85 -10.42 20.50
CA GLU A 94 -26.46 -9.63 19.32
C GLU A 94 -24.98 -9.22 19.37
N LEU A 95 -24.43 -8.89 20.55
CA LEU A 95 -23.00 -8.59 20.71
C LEU A 95 -22.13 -9.80 20.39
N GLU A 96 -22.54 -11.00 20.82
CA GLU A 96 -21.81 -12.22 20.51
C GLU A 96 -21.87 -12.54 19.01
N HIS A 97 -23.04 -12.37 18.39
CA HIS A 97 -23.20 -12.51 16.95
C HIS A 97 -22.28 -11.55 16.17
N LEU A 98 -22.25 -10.27 16.55
CA LEU A 98 -21.40 -9.27 15.91
C LEU A 98 -19.90 -9.58 16.04
N ARG A 99 -19.46 -10.13 17.17
CA ARG A 99 -18.04 -10.53 17.35
C ARG A 99 -17.65 -11.67 16.38
N GLN A 100 -18.55 -12.61 16.17
CA GLN A 100 -18.32 -13.71 15.23
C GLN A 100 -18.28 -13.21 13.78
N GLU A 101 -19.15 -12.27 13.42
CA GLU A 101 -19.10 -11.62 12.12
C GLU A 101 -17.82 -10.78 11.94
N GLU A 102 -17.38 -10.03 12.95
CA GLU A 102 -16.13 -9.28 12.91
C GLU A 102 -14.92 -10.19 12.72
N GLU A 103 -14.84 -11.32 13.43
CA GLU A 103 -13.79 -12.32 13.25
C GLU A 103 -13.81 -12.89 11.82
N HIS A 104 -15.00 -13.25 11.33
CA HIS A 104 -15.19 -13.76 9.98
C HIS A 104 -14.72 -12.77 8.91
N VAL A 105 -15.11 -11.49 9.04
CA VAL A 105 -14.68 -10.42 8.14
C VAL A 105 -13.17 -10.21 8.23
N ARG A 106 -12.59 -10.25 9.43
CA ARG A 106 -11.15 -10.12 9.62
C ARG A 106 -10.39 -11.23 8.91
N ASP A 107 -10.86 -12.47 9.02
CA ASP A 107 -10.25 -13.62 8.35
C ASP A 107 -10.38 -13.53 6.83
N GLN A 108 -11.54 -13.08 6.32
CA GLN A 108 -11.71 -12.81 4.90
C GLN A 108 -10.74 -11.73 4.40
N ILE A 109 -10.55 -10.65 5.17
CA ILE A 109 -9.58 -9.60 4.83
C ILE A 109 -8.17 -10.17 4.82
N HIS A 110 -7.78 -10.96 5.83
CA HIS A 110 -6.46 -11.60 5.87
C HIS A 110 -6.23 -12.50 4.66
N GLN A 111 -7.19 -13.35 4.30
CA GLN A 111 -7.10 -14.22 3.13
C GLN A 111 -7.06 -13.43 1.82
N ALA A 112 -7.83 -12.35 1.71
CA ALA A 112 -7.83 -11.49 0.54
C ALA A 112 -6.49 -10.78 0.37
N LEU A 113 -5.89 -10.27 1.46
CA LEU A 113 -4.58 -9.62 1.44
C LEU A 113 -3.46 -10.62 1.13
N GLU A 114 -3.50 -11.84 1.68
CA GLU A 114 -2.53 -12.88 1.36
C GLU A 114 -2.61 -13.24 -0.13
N LYS A 115 -3.82 -13.44 -0.64
CA LYS A 115 -4.04 -13.71 -2.05
C LYS A 115 -3.59 -12.56 -2.94
N GLU A 116 -3.91 -11.31 -2.59
CA GLU A 116 -3.46 -10.13 -3.34
C GLU A 116 -1.94 -10.01 -3.33
N ASN A 117 -1.28 -10.26 -2.20
CA ASN A 117 0.17 -10.26 -2.11
C ASN A 117 0.77 -11.33 -3.02
N LEU A 118 0.24 -12.56 -3.01
CA LEU A 118 0.69 -13.63 -3.90
C LEU A 118 0.42 -13.30 -5.38
N ASP A 119 -0.74 -12.75 -5.70
CA ASP A 119 -1.11 -12.36 -7.08
C ASP A 119 -0.25 -11.17 -7.56
N ARG A 120 0.07 -10.24 -6.67
CA ARG A 120 0.96 -9.09 -6.93
C ARG A 120 2.41 -9.54 -7.09
N GLU A 121 2.90 -10.46 -6.26
CA GLU A 121 4.21 -11.08 -6.43
C GLU A 121 4.28 -11.78 -7.79
N ARG A 122 3.29 -12.61 -8.12
CA ARG A 122 3.18 -13.29 -9.42
C ARG A 122 3.10 -12.32 -10.60
N ALA A 123 2.37 -11.22 -10.48
CA ALA A 123 2.26 -10.20 -11.52
C ALA A 123 3.57 -9.41 -11.68
N MET A 124 4.28 -9.15 -10.59
CA MET A 124 5.58 -8.45 -10.60
C MET A 124 6.72 -9.35 -11.10
N THR A 125 6.64 -10.67 -10.89
CA THR A 125 7.58 -11.65 -11.47
C THR A 125 7.14 -12.19 -12.83
N GLY A 126 5.94 -11.86 -13.31
CA GLY A 126 5.37 -12.12 -14.64
C GLY A 126 5.70 -13.48 -15.24
N ASP A 127 4.86 -14.51 -15.02
CA ASP A 127 4.92 -15.87 -15.61
C ASP A 127 6.31 -16.55 -15.69
N ALA A 128 7.30 -16.00 -15.01
CA ALA A 128 8.54 -16.66 -14.71
C ALA A 128 8.28 -17.44 -13.42
N GLU A 129 8.30 -18.76 -13.58
CA GLU A 129 8.68 -19.79 -12.62
C GLU A 129 10.02 -19.43 -11.92
N SER A 130 10.02 -18.30 -11.24
CA SER A 130 11.14 -17.64 -10.61
C SER A 130 10.62 -16.93 -9.38
N VAL A 131 9.99 -17.72 -8.50
CA VAL A 131 10.46 -17.71 -7.13
C VAL A 131 11.97 -17.87 -7.26
N LYS A 132 12.73 -16.77 -7.24
CA LYS A 132 14.19 -16.79 -7.31
C LYS A 132 14.64 -17.62 -6.12
N THR A 133 14.79 -18.91 -6.34
CA THR A 133 15.37 -19.85 -5.41
C THR A 133 16.69 -19.24 -4.98
N SER A 134 17.07 -19.44 -3.73
CA SER A 134 18.30 -18.89 -3.14
C SER A 134 19.52 -18.97 -4.07
N ALA A 135 19.60 -19.98 -4.95
CA ALA A 135 20.58 -20.10 -6.03
C ALA A 135 20.59 -18.94 -7.05
N ALA A 136 19.42 -18.51 -7.57
CA ALA A 136 19.34 -17.38 -8.51
C ALA A 136 19.72 -16.05 -7.85
N LEU A 137 19.36 -15.86 -6.57
CA LEU A 137 19.78 -14.68 -5.81
C LEU A 137 21.30 -14.68 -5.56
N LEU A 138 21.89 -15.84 -5.25
CA LEU A 138 23.34 -15.97 -5.09
C LEU A 138 24.10 -15.65 -6.38
N GLU A 139 23.57 -16.06 -7.54
CA GLU A 139 24.14 -15.71 -8.84
C GLU A 139 24.04 -14.20 -9.11
N ASP A 140 22.88 -13.58 -8.81
CA ASP A 140 22.70 -12.12 -8.92
C ASP A 140 23.70 -11.37 -8.03
N LEU A 141 23.92 -11.82 -6.79
CA LEU A 141 24.90 -11.23 -5.87
C LEU A 141 26.34 -11.40 -6.37
N HIS A 142 26.68 -12.57 -6.89
CA HIS A 142 27.99 -12.84 -7.47
C HIS A 142 28.25 -11.95 -8.70
N HIS A 143 27.25 -11.76 -9.55
CA HIS A 143 27.31 -10.89 -10.71
C HIS A 143 27.51 -9.41 -10.32
N VAL A 144 26.81 -8.93 -9.28
CA VAL A 144 27.00 -7.57 -8.75
C VAL A 144 28.41 -7.40 -8.19
N ARG A 145 28.89 -8.34 -7.39
CA ARG A 145 30.26 -8.32 -6.85
C ARG A 145 31.30 -8.26 -7.96
N THR A 146 31.17 -9.11 -8.97
CA THR A 146 32.07 -9.13 -10.13
C THR A 146 32.03 -7.82 -10.94
N LYS A 147 30.89 -7.13 -10.99
CA LYS A 147 30.78 -5.80 -11.62
C LYS A 147 31.47 -4.71 -10.81
N VAL A 148 31.33 -4.75 -9.48
CA VAL A 148 32.00 -3.82 -8.55
C VAL A 148 33.51 -4.01 -8.64
N ASP A 149 34.00 -5.24 -8.59
CA ASP A 149 35.43 -5.54 -8.71
C ASP A 149 35.99 -5.07 -10.07
N ARG A 150 35.25 -5.29 -11.17
CA ARG A 150 35.62 -4.76 -12.50
C ARG A 150 35.60 -3.25 -12.60
N TYR A 151 34.78 -2.56 -11.79
CA TYR A 151 34.75 -1.10 -11.74
C TYR A 151 35.94 -0.56 -10.94
N HIS A 152 36.23 -1.16 -9.77
CA HIS A 152 37.40 -0.80 -8.97
C HIS A 152 38.70 -1.07 -9.72
N ALA A 153 38.86 -2.22 -10.37
CA ALA A 153 40.05 -2.53 -11.17
C ALA A 153 40.27 -1.51 -12.30
N ARG A 154 39.21 -1.01 -12.95
CA ARG A 154 39.32 0.03 -13.99
C ARG A 154 39.66 1.41 -13.45
N ARG A 155 39.31 1.68 -12.19
CA ARG A 155 39.50 2.98 -11.54
C ARG A 155 40.78 3.03 -10.70
N ASP A 156 41.36 1.89 -10.38
CA ASP A 156 42.53 1.83 -9.52
C ASP A 156 43.71 2.58 -10.15
N LEU A 157 44.22 3.54 -9.39
CA LEU A 157 45.38 4.36 -9.76
C LEU A 157 46.69 3.64 -9.42
N SER A 158 46.62 2.47 -8.75
CA SER A 158 47.77 1.62 -8.45
C SER A 158 48.49 1.14 -9.72
N GLU A 159 47.78 1.02 -10.84
CA GLU A 159 48.34 0.62 -12.13
C GLU A 159 49.24 1.71 -12.75
N TYR A 160 49.17 2.96 -12.26
CA TYR A 160 49.91 4.10 -12.78
C TYR A 160 50.64 4.85 -11.66
N PRO A 161 51.73 4.29 -11.11
CA PRO A 161 52.45 4.89 -9.98
C PRO A 161 52.97 6.30 -10.29
N GLY A 162 53.42 6.56 -11.52
CA GLY A 162 53.88 7.89 -11.94
C GLY A 162 52.78 8.96 -11.90
N LEU A 163 51.52 8.60 -12.20
CA LEU A 163 50.39 9.54 -12.07
C LEU A 163 50.11 9.89 -10.60
N ARG A 164 50.24 8.90 -9.72
CA ARG A 164 50.03 9.10 -8.28
C ARG A 164 51.11 10.01 -7.70
N GLU A 165 52.36 9.80 -8.07
CA GLU A 165 53.48 10.66 -7.66
C GLU A 165 53.30 12.11 -8.15
N ASP A 166 52.92 12.31 -9.41
CA ASP A 166 52.64 13.64 -9.96
C ASP A 166 51.44 14.32 -9.27
N SER A 167 50.39 13.54 -8.96
CA SER A 167 49.22 14.01 -8.21
C SER A 167 49.61 14.44 -6.78
N ASP A 168 50.38 13.61 -6.08
CA ASP A 168 50.81 13.89 -4.72
C ASP A 168 51.75 15.11 -4.66
N ALA A 169 52.65 15.27 -5.65
CA ALA A 169 53.51 16.43 -5.80
C ALA A 169 52.72 17.73 -6.08
N LEU A 170 51.67 17.64 -6.90
CA LEU A 170 50.77 18.76 -7.19
C LEU A 170 49.96 19.17 -5.96
N VAL A 171 49.42 18.20 -5.23
CA VAL A 171 48.69 18.43 -3.97
C VAL A 171 49.63 19.03 -2.92
N ALA A 172 50.86 18.55 -2.81
CA ALA A 172 51.87 19.11 -1.91
C ALA A 172 52.20 20.57 -2.26
N CYS A 173 52.37 20.89 -3.55
CA CYS A 173 52.65 22.26 -3.99
C CYS A 173 51.51 23.22 -3.63
N TYR A 174 50.26 22.85 -3.90
CA TYR A 174 49.10 23.68 -3.57
C TYR A 174 48.92 23.87 -2.06
N LYS A 175 49.20 22.84 -1.26
CA LYS A 175 49.17 22.96 0.20
C LYS A 175 50.22 23.92 0.74
N ASN A 176 51.42 23.91 0.15
CA ASN A 176 52.53 24.77 0.58
C ASN A 176 52.40 26.21 0.06
N ASN A 177 51.63 26.43 -1.01
CA ASN A 177 51.44 27.74 -1.66
C ASN A 177 49.96 28.15 -1.68
N ALA A 178 49.33 28.23 -0.50
CA ALA A 178 47.90 28.52 -0.38
C ALA A 178 47.52 29.93 -0.88
N THR A 179 48.43 30.90 -0.79
CA THR A 179 48.21 32.29 -1.25
C THR A 179 48.74 32.55 -2.66
N THR A 180 49.61 31.68 -3.19
CA THR A 180 50.23 31.81 -4.52
C THR A 180 50.10 30.51 -5.33
N PRO A 181 48.87 30.05 -5.63
CA PRO A 181 48.64 28.80 -6.34
C PRO A 181 49.19 28.79 -7.79
N LEU A 182 49.49 29.96 -8.36
CA LEU A 182 50.09 30.08 -9.70
C LEU A 182 51.54 29.58 -9.76
N ASP A 183 52.26 29.53 -8.63
CA ASP A 183 53.65 29.05 -8.59
C ASP A 183 53.74 27.54 -8.87
N CYS A 184 52.63 26.80 -8.73
CA CYS A 184 52.55 25.36 -8.94
C CYS A 184 52.32 24.93 -10.40
N TRP A 185 52.49 25.84 -11.36
CA TRP A 185 52.25 25.58 -12.78
C TRP A 185 53.07 24.41 -13.34
N GLN A 186 54.30 24.21 -12.85
CA GLN A 186 55.16 23.13 -13.34
C GLN A 186 54.65 21.74 -12.93
N GLN A 187 54.13 21.60 -11.71
CA GLN A 187 53.52 20.37 -11.21
C GLN A 187 52.19 20.09 -11.93
N VAL A 188 51.44 21.15 -12.26
CA VAL A 188 50.21 21.06 -13.06
C VAL A 188 50.49 20.55 -14.47
N GLU A 189 51.53 21.04 -15.15
CA GLU A 189 51.88 20.56 -16.49
C GLU A 189 52.36 19.11 -16.49
N LYS A 190 53.13 18.69 -15.47
CA LYS A 190 53.51 17.28 -15.30
C LYS A 190 52.30 16.37 -15.09
N PHE A 191 51.40 16.74 -14.17
CA PHE A 191 50.18 15.99 -13.93
C PHE A 191 49.28 15.92 -15.17
N LYS A 192 49.11 17.02 -15.90
CA LYS A 192 48.36 17.05 -17.18
C LYS A 192 48.98 16.11 -18.22
N ALA A 193 50.30 16.10 -18.35
CA ALA A 193 50.99 15.21 -19.28
C ALA A 193 50.71 13.74 -18.93
N SER A 194 50.82 13.36 -17.66
CA SER A 194 50.56 12.00 -17.17
C SER A 194 49.08 11.60 -17.33
N VAL A 195 48.13 12.50 -17.05
CA VAL A 195 46.70 12.26 -17.30
C VAL A 195 46.41 12.09 -18.78
N SER A 196 46.99 12.94 -19.65
CA SER A 196 46.74 12.88 -21.10
C SER A 196 47.15 11.53 -21.71
N GLN A 197 48.26 10.95 -21.23
CA GLN A 197 48.73 9.64 -21.67
C GLN A 197 47.75 8.54 -21.25
N ILE A 198 47.25 8.59 -20.01
CA ILE A 198 46.30 7.60 -19.49
C ILE A 198 44.94 7.71 -20.17
N GLU A 199 44.47 8.94 -20.40
CA GLU A 199 43.23 9.18 -21.15
C GLU A 199 43.33 8.69 -22.59
N HIS A 200 44.47 8.89 -23.25
CA HIS A 200 44.72 8.37 -24.59
C HIS A 200 44.65 6.84 -24.63
N VAL A 201 45.30 6.16 -23.68
CA VAL A 201 45.27 4.69 -23.55
C VAL A 201 43.85 4.19 -23.23
N ARG A 202 43.14 4.82 -22.30
CA ARG A 202 41.76 4.44 -21.93
C ARG A 202 40.78 4.66 -23.08
N ARG A 203 40.95 5.72 -23.88
CA ARG A 203 40.11 5.99 -25.05
C ARG A 203 40.32 4.96 -26.15
N CYS A 204 41.55 4.44 -26.33
CA CYS A 204 41.83 3.34 -27.25
C CYS A 204 41.16 2.01 -26.84
N VAL A 205 40.98 1.74 -25.55
CA VAL A 205 40.36 0.49 -25.05
C VAL A 205 38.83 0.52 -25.15
N VAL A 206 38.19 1.69 -25.07
CA VAL A 206 36.73 1.82 -25.00
C VAL A 206 36.06 1.88 -26.39
N TYR A 207 36.75 2.35 -27.43
CA TYR A 207 36.13 2.64 -28.74
C TYR A 207 36.47 1.68 -29.89
N LEU A 208 37.28 0.63 -29.69
CA LEU A 208 37.65 -0.30 -30.76
C LEU A 208 37.50 -1.77 -30.35
N LEU A 209 36.43 -2.41 -30.86
CA LEU A 209 36.39 -3.86 -31.14
C LEU A 209 37.61 -4.27 -32.01
N PRO A 210 38.00 -5.55 -32.02
CA PRO A 210 39.36 -6.07 -31.81
C PRO A 210 40.29 -6.01 -33.05
N ILE A 211 40.26 -4.95 -33.85
CA ILE A 211 40.96 -4.93 -35.15
C ILE A 211 42.16 -3.98 -35.19
N LEU A 212 42.36 -3.08 -34.23
CA LEU A 212 43.62 -2.34 -34.14
C LEU A 212 44.25 -2.51 -32.76
N THR A 213 45.28 -3.36 -32.72
CA THR A 213 46.24 -3.39 -31.63
C THR A 213 46.68 -1.97 -31.30
N CYS A 214 46.33 -1.49 -30.10
CA CYS A 214 46.95 -0.34 -29.50
C CYS A 214 48.48 -0.56 -29.61
N PRO A 215 49.25 0.35 -30.24
CA PRO A 215 50.65 0.11 -30.50
C PRO A 215 51.37 -0.11 -29.17
N LYS A 216 51.79 -1.35 -28.92
CA LYS A 216 52.55 -1.79 -27.73
C LYS A 216 53.87 -1.02 -27.52
N GLN A 217 54.21 -0.06 -28.39
CA GLN A 217 55.39 0.78 -28.32
C GLN A 217 55.37 1.78 -27.15
N HIS A 218 54.20 2.18 -26.64
CA HIS A 218 54.11 3.16 -25.55
C HIS A 218 53.90 2.55 -24.16
N ILE A 219 53.49 1.28 -24.06
CA ILE A 219 53.31 0.60 -22.76
C ILE A 219 54.66 0.26 -22.11
N ILE A 220 55.72 0.04 -22.91
CA ILE A 220 57.05 -0.27 -22.37
C ILE A 220 57.77 0.97 -21.84
N LYS A 221 57.45 2.18 -22.32
CA LYS A 221 58.10 3.42 -21.87
C LYS A 221 57.49 4.06 -20.61
N ALA A 222 56.38 3.51 -20.10
CA ALA A 222 55.73 3.98 -18.89
C ALA A 222 56.06 3.13 -17.64
N LEU A 223 56.86 2.07 -17.81
CA LEU A 223 57.26 1.12 -16.75
C LEU A 223 58.78 1.13 -16.49
N GLN A 224 59.50 2.15 -16.94
CA GLN A 224 60.94 2.34 -16.76
C GLN A 224 61.25 3.80 -16.51
#